data_AF-A0A838K7R1-F1
#
_entry.id   AF-A0A838K7R1-F1
#
_cell.length_a   1.000
_cell.length_b   1.000
_cell.length_c   1.000
_cell.angle_alpha   90.00
_cell.angle_beta   90.00
_cell.angle_gamma   90.00
#
_symmetry.space_group_name_H-M   'P 1'
#
loop_
_entity.id
_entity.type
_entity.pdbx_description
1 polymer ?
#
loop_
_entity_poly.entity_id
_entity_poly.type
_entity_poly.pdbx_seq_one_letter_code
_entity_poly.pdbx_strand_id
1 'polypeptide(L)'
;GSNASPPVLLAKLRAAGAPLAVALVPHEVAGLGVAHSAHVSPAGYVATTPYAAAGLRTRMVASWFGPAQLAALDATEPNYRRGVLPPAVTGAPPGAEAYVSRWGVLSPGGVPVAPSGQADVHRLLAIDPVLSALLPLQDGPATVRALLHPELRERVRRRLVDLGWVSPTGL
;
A
#
# COMPACT_ATOMS: atom_id res chain seq x y z
N GLY A 1 -0.76 4.04 5.88
CA GLY A 1 0.28 3.93 4.84
C GLY A 1 1.39 4.93 5.07
N SER A 2 2.42 4.95 4.21
CA SER A 2 3.62 5.78 4.38
C SER A 2 3.35 7.30 4.31
N ASN A 3 2.30 7.74 3.61
CA ASN A 3 1.89 9.16 3.55
C ASN A 3 1.38 9.73 4.89
N ALA A 4 1.09 8.88 5.87
CA ALA A 4 0.76 9.32 7.23
C ALA A 4 2.00 9.65 8.09
N SER A 5 3.21 9.39 7.58
CA SER A 5 4.48 9.66 8.26
C SER A 5 5.00 11.05 7.86
N PRO A 6 5.11 12.02 8.79
CA PRO A 6 5.61 13.35 8.48
C PRO A 6 6.99 13.35 7.80
N PRO A 7 8.00 12.57 8.25
CA PRO A 7 9.30 12.49 7.58
C PRO A 7 9.21 12.00 6.13
N VAL A 8 8.40 10.97 5.86
CA VAL A 8 8.22 10.44 4.50
C VAL A 8 7.57 11.48 3.60
N LEU A 9 6.52 12.13 4.11
CA LEU A 9 5.79 13.14 3.37
C LEU A 9 6.67 14.35 3.05
N LEU A 10 7.43 14.84 4.03
CA LEU A 10 8.38 15.94 3.84
C LEU A 10 9.46 15.58 2.81
N ALA A 11 9.97 14.35 2.82
CA ALA A 11 10.95 13.91 1.83
C ALA A 11 10.38 13.95 0.40
N LYS A 12 9.17 13.42 0.20
CA LYS A 12 8.48 13.45 -1.10
C LYS A 12 8.25 14.88 -1.60
N LEU A 13 7.72 15.75 -0.72
CA LEU A 13 7.39 17.13 -1.08
C LEU A 13 8.65 17.97 -1.36
N ARG A 14 9.71 17.81 -0.56
CA ARG A 14 11.00 18.47 -0.80
C ARG A 14 11.61 18.06 -2.13
N ALA A 15 11.61 16.76 -2.44
CA ALA A 15 12.16 16.26 -3.70
C ALA A 15 11.43 16.84 -4.93
N ALA A 16 10.14 17.16 -4.79
CA ALA A 16 9.33 17.76 -5.85
C ALA A 16 9.29 19.30 -5.83
N GLY A 17 9.97 19.96 -4.88
CA GLY A 17 9.88 21.42 -4.70
C GLY A 17 8.49 21.92 -4.32
N ALA A 18 7.63 21.07 -3.77
CA ALA A 18 6.26 21.40 -3.40
C ALA A 18 6.19 22.06 -2.00
N PRO A 19 5.11 22.80 -1.68
CA PRO A 19 4.89 23.32 -0.33
C PRO A 19 4.94 22.22 0.73
N LEU A 20 5.57 22.50 1.88
CA LEU A 20 5.87 21.50 2.90
C LEU A 20 4.83 21.42 4.03
N ALA A 21 4.01 22.46 4.19
CA ALA A 21 2.98 22.50 5.23
C ALA A 21 1.81 21.61 4.83
N VAL A 22 1.52 20.60 5.65
CA VAL A 22 0.40 19.66 5.46
C VAL A 22 -0.23 19.37 6.82
N ALA A 23 -1.56 19.49 6.91
CA ALA A 23 -2.30 19.04 8.08
C ALA A 23 -2.47 17.51 8.01
N LEU A 24 -2.14 16.81 9.10
CA LEU A 24 -2.34 15.37 9.25
C LEU A 24 -3.30 15.14 10.41
N VAL A 25 -4.54 14.76 10.12
CA VAL A 25 -5.60 14.61 11.13
C VAL A 25 -6.04 13.14 11.19
N PRO A 26 -6.01 12.48 12.36
CA PRO A 26 -6.51 11.13 12.49
C PRO A 26 -8.04 11.11 12.42
N HIS A 27 -8.59 10.14 11.69
CA HIS A 27 -10.02 9.88 11.59
C HIS A 27 -10.31 8.41 11.86
N GLU A 28 -11.44 8.12 12.47
CA GLU A 28 -12.02 6.78 12.49
C GLU A 28 -12.96 6.64 11.29
N VAL A 29 -12.64 5.72 10.38
CA VAL A 29 -13.35 5.55 9.12
C VAL A 29 -14.02 4.18 9.11
N ALA A 30 -15.32 4.14 8.84
CA ALA A 30 -16.08 2.90 8.73
C ALA A 30 -16.28 2.49 7.27
N GLY A 31 -16.37 1.18 7.02
CA GLY A 31 -16.55 0.62 5.67
C GLY A 31 -15.25 0.36 4.92
N LEU A 32 -14.10 0.62 5.55
CA LEU A 32 -12.77 0.35 5.02
C LEU A 32 -11.96 -0.53 5.97
N GLY A 33 -11.23 -1.47 5.38
CA GLY A 33 -10.07 -2.10 5.99
C GLY A 33 -8.78 -1.60 5.34
N VAL A 34 -7.63 -1.94 5.93
CA VAL A 34 -6.31 -1.74 5.32
C VAL A 34 -5.60 -3.09 5.30
N ALA A 35 -4.95 -3.42 4.20
CA ALA A 35 -4.21 -4.66 4.03
C ALA A 35 -2.89 -4.42 3.28
N HIS A 36 -2.00 -5.40 3.25
CA HIS A 36 -0.88 -5.38 2.29
C HIS A 36 -1.42 -5.44 0.87
N SER A 37 -0.83 -4.64 -0.03
CA SER A 37 -1.12 -4.69 -1.46
C SER A 37 -0.49 -5.93 -2.10
N ALA A 38 -1.12 -6.48 -3.13
CA ALA A 38 -0.61 -7.68 -3.82
C ALA A 38 0.51 -7.35 -4.84
N HIS A 39 1.44 -6.47 -4.48
CA HIS A 39 2.60 -6.14 -5.29
C HIS A 39 3.77 -5.68 -4.42
N VAL A 40 4.97 -5.71 -5.00
CA VAL A 40 6.16 -5.11 -4.40
C VAL A 40 6.38 -3.73 -5.02
N SER A 41 6.59 -2.70 -4.18
CA SER A 41 6.87 -1.34 -4.63
C SER A 41 8.27 -1.23 -5.28
N PRO A 42 8.57 -0.17 -6.05
CA PRO A 42 9.90 0.04 -6.62
C PRO A 42 11.03 0.09 -5.58
N ALA A 43 10.70 0.47 -4.34
CA ALA A 43 11.63 0.50 -3.22
C ALA A 43 11.79 -0.86 -2.50
N GLY A 44 11.24 -1.94 -3.07
CA GLY A 44 11.51 -3.32 -2.63
C GLY A 44 10.69 -3.82 -1.44
N TYR A 45 9.66 -3.07 -1.01
CA TYR A 45 8.77 -3.46 0.08
C TYR A 45 7.32 -3.63 -0.39
N VAL A 46 6.55 -4.43 0.35
CA VAL A 46 5.10 -4.61 0.13
C VAL A 46 4.34 -3.57 0.94
N ALA A 47 3.85 -2.56 0.22
CA ALA A 47 3.10 -1.44 0.79
C ALA A 47 1.67 -1.84 1.19
N THR A 48 0.96 -0.94 1.86
CA THR A 48 -0.42 -1.14 2.31
C THR A 48 -1.41 -0.39 1.42
N THR A 49 -2.62 -0.91 1.30
CA THR A 49 -3.71 -0.31 0.53
C THR A 49 -5.04 -0.48 1.27
N PRO A 50 -5.97 0.50 1.18
CA PRO A 50 -7.32 0.32 1.69
C PRO A 50 -8.11 -0.65 0.81
N TYR A 51 -9.10 -1.31 1.39
CA TYR A 51 -10.08 -2.13 0.70
C TYR A 51 -11.46 -1.96 1.33
N ALA A 52 -12.52 -2.18 0.56
CA ALA A 52 -13.89 -2.14 1.03
C ALA A 52 -14.12 -3.29 2.02
N ALA A 53 -14.56 -2.95 3.23
CA ALA A 53 -14.80 -3.91 4.29
C ALA A 53 -15.99 -3.45 5.13
N ALA A 54 -17.18 -3.92 4.76
CA ALA A 54 -18.39 -3.63 5.51
C ALA A 54 -18.23 -4.12 6.96
N GLY A 55 -18.58 -3.26 7.93
CA GLY A 55 -18.49 -3.58 9.35
C GLY A 55 -17.14 -3.31 10.01
N LEU A 56 -16.07 -3.01 9.24
CA LEU A 56 -14.79 -2.59 9.84
C LEU A 56 -14.77 -1.09 10.11
N ARG A 57 -14.15 -0.73 11.24
CA ARG A 57 -13.74 0.63 11.59
C ARG A 57 -12.21 0.66 11.65
N THR A 58 -11.63 1.56 10.86
CA THR A 58 -10.17 1.67 10.74
C THR A 58 -9.74 3.09 11.04
N ARG A 59 -8.73 3.24 11.89
CA ARG A 59 -8.07 4.53 12.12
C ARG A 59 -7.20 4.86 10.91
N MET A 60 -7.51 5.97 10.25
CA MET A 60 -6.76 6.50 9.11
C MET A 60 -6.31 7.93 9.40
N VAL A 61 -5.48 8.50 8.51
CA VAL A 61 -5.06 9.90 8.58
C VAL A 61 -5.55 10.59 7.31
N ALA A 62 -6.35 11.63 7.49
CA ALA A 62 -6.72 12.54 6.42
C ALA A 62 -5.67 13.65 6.31
N SER A 63 -5.42 14.09 5.07
CA SER A 63 -4.42 15.11 4.77
C SER A 63 -4.97 16.08 3.74
N TRP A 64 -4.74 17.37 3.96
CA TRP A 64 -5.18 18.43 3.05
C TRP A 64 -4.00 18.88 2.21
N PHE A 65 -4.11 18.65 0.91
CA PHE A 65 -3.06 18.95 -0.05
C PHE A 65 -3.57 19.96 -1.07
N GLY A 66 -2.72 20.92 -1.42
CA GLY A 66 -2.89 21.74 -2.61
C GLY A 66 -2.52 20.96 -3.89
N PRO A 67 -2.84 21.51 -5.07
CA PRO A 67 -2.62 20.82 -6.35
C PRO A 67 -1.16 20.37 -6.58
N ALA A 68 -0.18 21.22 -6.25
CA ALA A 68 1.25 20.89 -6.41
C ALA A 68 1.68 19.73 -5.49
N GLN A 69 1.14 19.67 -4.27
CA GLN A 69 1.44 18.59 -3.33
C GLN A 69 0.80 17.28 -3.79
N LEU A 70 -0.44 17.33 -4.31
CA LEU A 70 -1.11 16.17 -4.89
C LEU A 70 -0.35 15.60 -6.09
N ALA A 71 0.10 16.46 -7.02
CA ALA A 71 0.89 16.04 -8.17
C ALA A 71 2.22 15.39 -7.74
N ALA A 72 2.89 15.94 -6.72
CA ALA A 72 4.10 15.36 -6.16
C ALA A 72 3.85 13.96 -5.58
N LEU A 73 2.73 13.75 -4.87
CA LEU A 73 2.38 12.44 -4.34
C LEU A 73 2.03 11.46 -5.46
N ASP A 74 1.23 11.86 -6.45
CA ASP A 74 0.84 11.02 -7.58
C ASP A 74 2.06 10.46 -8.33
N ALA A 75 3.07 11.31 -8.55
CA ALA A 75 4.33 10.90 -9.18
C ALA A 75 5.08 9.80 -8.39
N THR A 76 4.90 9.75 -7.06
CA THR A 76 5.54 8.74 -6.19
C THR A 76 4.75 7.45 -6.05
N GLU A 77 3.50 7.40 -6.53
CA GLU A 77 2.57 6.30 -6.30
C GLU A 77 2.13 5.59 -7.60
N PRO A 78 3.05 5.15 -8.49
CA PRO A 78 2.68 4.60 -9.81
C PRO A 78 1.83 3.33 -9.71
N ASN A 79 1.95 2.58 -8.61
CA ASN A 79 1.19 1.36 -8.34
C ASN A 79 -0.18 1.61 -7.70
N TYR A 80 -0.55 2.88 -7.52
CA TYR A 80 -1.82 3.28 -6.93
C TYR A 80 -2.57 4.19 -7.88
N ARG A 81 -3.89 4.22 -7.70
CA ARG A 81 -4.79 5.22 -8.28
C ARG A 81 -5.37 6.03 -7.12
N ARG A 82 -5.33 7.35 -7.23
CA ARG A 82 -6.12 8.20 -6.32
C ARG A 82 -7.57 8.22 -6.81
N GLY A 83 -8.51 8.05 -5.89
CA GLY A 83 -9.94 8.09 -6.21
C GLY A 83 -10.78 8.46 -4.99
N VAL A 84 -11.93 9.08 -5.27
CA VAL A 84 -12.90 9.51 -4.25
C VAL A 84 -13.45 8.29 -3.50
N LEU A 85 -13.55 8.40 -2.18
CA LEU A 85 -14.14 7.36 -1.34
C LEU A 85 -15.63 7.20 -1.65
N PRO A 86 -16.15 5.97 -1.77
CA PRO A 86 -17.57 5.75 -2.06
C PRO A 86 -18.45 6.17 -0.87
N PRO A 87 -19.74 6.50 -1.10
CA PRO A 87 -20.65 6.95 -0.03
C PRO A 87 -20.84 5.97 1.13
N ALA A 88 -20.61 4.68 0.91
CA ALA A 88 -20.66 3.65 1.95
C ALA A 88 -19.53 3.81 3.00
N VAL A 89 -18.49 4.59 2.70
CA VAL A 89 -17.41 4.92 3.62
C VAL A 89 -17.77 6.17 4.40
N THR A 90 -17.79 6.07 5.73
CA THR A 90 -18.20 7.16 6.63
C THR A 90 -17.10 7.51 7.64
N GLY A 91 -17.16 8.70 8.22
CA GLY A 91 -16.15 9.21 9.17
C GLY A 91 -14.93 9.88 8.54
N ALA A 92 -14.75 9.72 7.22
CA ALA A 92 -13.80 10.52 6.44
C ALA A 92 -14.38 11.91 6.10
N PRO A 93 -13.52 12.93 5.87
CA PRO A 93 -13.98 14.23 5.36
C PRO A 93 -14.74 14.13 4.03
N PRO A 94 -15.71 15.01 3.76
CA PRO A 94 -16.41 15.05 2.47
C PRO A 94 -15.44 15.20 1.30
N GLY A 95 -15.65 14.42 0.24
CA GLY A 95 -14.80 14.43 -0.95
C GLY A 95 -13.40 13.85 -0.74
N ALA A 96 -13.14 13.19 0.39
CA ALA A 96 -11.86 12.54 0.64
C ALA A 96 -11.53 11.50 -0.43
N GLU A 97 -10.27 11.48 -0.84
CA GLU A 97 -9.72 10.52 -1.78
C GLU A 97 -8.74 9.57 -1.08
N ALA A 98 -8.58 8.37 -1.62
CA ALA A 98 -7.57 7.42 -1.17
C ALA A 98 -6.71 6.92 -2.33
N TYR A 99 -5.45 6.59 -2.02
CA TYR A 99 -4.58 5.87 -2.94
C TYR A 99 -4.89 4.37 -2.82
N VAL A 100 -5.57 3.84 -3.84
CA VAL A 100 -6.00 2.44 -3.93
C VAL A 100 -5.05 1.69 -4.85
N SER A 101 -4.59 0.51 -4.43
CA SER A 101 -3.64 -0.26 -5.21
C SER A 101 -4.28 -0.71 -6.52
N ARG A 102 -3.53 -0.57 -7.61
CA ARG A 102 -3.90 -1.12 -8.92
C ARG A 102 -3.86 -2.65 -8.96
N TRP A 103 -3.25 -3.26 -7.95
CA TRP A 103 -2.90 -4.67 -7.94
C TRP A 103 -3.76 -5.52 -7.00
N GLY A 104 -4.72 -4.91 -6.30
CA GLY A 104 -5.52 -5.60 -5.29
C GLY A 104 -4.82 -5.71 -3.93
N VAL A 105 -5.43 -6.49 -3.04
CA VAL A 105 -4.89 -6.84 -1.72
C VAL A 105 -4.25 -8.21 -1.74
N LEU A 106 -3.16 -8.37 -0.98
CA LEU A 106 -2.56 -9.66 -0.70
C LEU A 106 -3.51 -10.42 0.24
N SER A 107 -3.98 -11.58 -0.21
CA SER A 107 -5.01 -12.35 0.49
C SER A 107 -4.89 -13.86 0.27
N PRO A 108 -3.90 -14.53 0.86
CA PRO A 108 -3.82 -15.98 0.85
C PRO A 108 -5.11 -16.60 1.39
N GLY A 109 -5.68 -17.56 0.67
CA GLY A 109 -6.97 -18.17 1.04
C GLY A 109 -8.17 -17.21 1.01
N GLY A 110 -8.05 -16.08 0.31
CA GLY A 110 -9.11 -15.07 0.17
C GLY A 110 -9.23 -14.10 1.36
N VAL A 111 -8.39 -14.23 2.39
CA VAL A 111 -8.42 -13.36 3.58
C VAL A 111 -7.36 -12.25 3.45
N PRO A 112 -7.73 -10.96 3.39
CA PRO A 112 -6.76 -9.86 3.29
C PRO A 112 -5.75 -9.85 4.44
N VAL A 113 -4.46 -9.74 4.11
CA VAL A 113 -3.38 -9.73 5.09
C VAL A 113 -3.31 -8.38 5.77
N ALA A 114 -3.55 -8.36 7.08
CA ALA A 114 -3.52 -7.15 7.90
C ALA A 114 -2.14 -6.45 7.86
N PRO A 115 -2.07 -5.13 8.07
CA PRO A 115 -0.82 -4.38 8.05
C PRO A 115 0.15 -4.88 9.13
N SER A 116 1.37 -5.21 8.71
CA SER A 116 2.42 -5.78 9.54
C SER A 116 3.81 -5.33 9.06
N GLY A 117 4.87 -5.79 9.74
CA GLY A 117 6.24 -5.49 9.34
C GLY A 117 6.67 -6.25 8.10
N GLN A 118 7.69 -5.77 7.38
CA GLN A 118 8.20 -6.48 6.19
C GLN A 118 8.73 -7.87 6.51
N ALA A 119 9.28 -8.09 7.72
CA ALA A 119 9.68 -9.43 8.16
C ALA A 119 8.49 -10.41 8.24
N ASP A 120 7.31 -9.95 8.65
CA ASP A 120 6.09 -10.77 8.67
C ASP A 120 5.64 -11.10 7.25
N VAL A 121 5.67 -10.10 6.35
CA VAL A 121 5.36 -10.31 4.94
C VAL A 121 6.34 -11.28 4.29
N HIS A 122 7.65 -11.16 4.55
CA HIS A 122 8.63 -12.08 4.00
C HIS A 122 8.42 -13.51 4.50
N ARG A 123 8.09 -13.68 5.78
CA ARG A 123 7.71 -14.99 6.35
C ARG A 123 6.48 -15.57 5.67
N LEU A 124 5.46 -14.76 5.40
CA LEU A 124 4.28 -15.17 4.63
C LEU A 124 4.64 -15.61 3.22
N LEU A 125 5.43 -14.82 2.48
CA LEU A 125 5.86 -15.16 1.12
C LEU A 125 6.71 -16.44 1.09
N ALA A 126 7.47 -16.71 2.15
CA ALA A 126 8.33 -17.88 2.26
C ALA A 126 7.56 -19.20 2.41
N ILE A 127 6.25 -19.16 2.67
CA ILE A 127 5.39 -20.35 2.68
C ILE A 127 5.32 -20.96 1.28
N ASP A 128 5.38 -20.16 0.21
CA ASP A 128 5.42 -20.67 -1.15
C ASP A 128 6.86 -21.08 -1.53
N PRO A 129 7.11 -22.33 -1.93
CA PRO A 129 8.45 -22.81 -2.23
C PRO A 129 9.09 -22.10 -3.43
N VAL A 130 8.30 -21.64 -4.41
CA VAL A 130 8.83 -20.93 -5.58
C VAL A 130 9.29 -19.52 -5.19
N LEU A 131 8.51 -18.79 -4.39
CA LEU A 131 8.92 -17.50 -3.84
C LEU A 131 10.13 -17.63 -2.90
N SER A 132 10.17 -18.68 -2.09
CA SER A 132 11.30 -18.97 -1.18
C SER A 132 12.59 -19.29 -1.94
N ALA A 133 12.51 -19.98 -3.08
CA ALA A 133 13.67 -20.20 -3.95
C ALA A 133 14.06 -18.95 -4.75
N LEU A 134 13.11 -18.05 -5.01
CA LEU A 134 13.32 -16.83 -5.81
C LEU A 134 14.04 -15.72 -5.03
N LEU A 135 13.78 -15.63 -3.73
CA LEU A 135 14.17 -14.50 -2.90
C LEU A 135 14.83 -14.97 -1.60
N PRO A 136 15.84 -14.25 -1.09
CA PRO A 136 16.48 -14.58 0.18
C PRO A 136 15.61 -14.12 1.37
N LEU A 137 14.35 -14.59 1.48
CA LEU A 137 13.31 -14.07 2.38
C LEU A 137 13.65 -14.09 3.88
N GLN A 138 14.66 -14.86 4.28
CA GLN A 138 15.18 -14.89 5.65
C GLN A 138 16.14 -13.73 5.97
N ASP A 139 16.71 -13.09 4.94
CA ASP A 139 17.55 -11.90 5.04
C ASP A 139 16.76 -10.70 4.49
N GLY A 140 16.19 -9.90 5.39
CA GLY A 140 15.40 -8.71 5.04
C GLY A 140 16.14 -7.74 4.12
N PRO A 141 17.33 -7.25 4.50
CA PRO A 141 18.15 -6.40 3.63
C PRO A 141 18.47 -6.99 2.26
N ALA A 142 18.83 -8.28 2.18
CA ALA A 142 19.09 -8.92 0.89
C ALA A 142 17.82 -9.08 0.05
N THR A 143 16.68 -9.37 0.69
CA THR A 143 15.38 -9.43 0.02
C THR A 143 15.02 -8.10 -0.59
N VAL A 144 15.13 -7.00 0.18
CA VAL A 144 14.85 -5.65 -0.30
C VAL A 144 15.76 -5.30 -1.48
N ARG A 145 17.06 -5.58 -1.38
CA ARG A 145 18.02 -5.38 -2.48
C ARG A 145 17.63 -6.16 -3.74
N ALA A 146 17.30 -7.44 -3.60
CA ALA A 146 16.84 -8.26 -4.72
C ALA A 146 15.57 -7.66 -5.37
N LEU A 147 14.62 -7.21 -4.55
CA LEU A 147 13.37 -6.62 -5.00
C LEU A 147 13.51 -5.20 -5.60
N LEU A 148 14.71 -4.60 -5.62
CA LEU A 148 14.98 -3.42 -6.43
C LEU A 148 14.99 -3.74 -7.93
N HIS A 149 15.23 -5.00 -8.32
CA HIS A 149 15.18 -5.43 -9.71
C HIS A 149 13.72 -5.61 -10.18
N PRO A 150 13.28 -4.89 -11.23
CA PRO A 150 11.90 -4.94 -11.70
C PRO A 150 11.45 -6.33 -12.13
N GLU A 151 12.34 -7.10 -12.76
CA GLU A 151 12.06 -8.46 -13.21
C GLU A 151 11.70 -9.41 -12.06
N LEU A 152 12.37 -9.27 -10.91
CA LEU A 152 12.07 -10.06 -9.72
C LEU A 152 10.71 -9.66 -9.12
N ARG A 153 10.40 -8.36 -9.06
CA ARG A 153 9.07 -7.91 -8.62
C ARG A 153 7.95 -8.45 -9.51
N GLU A 154 8.16 -8.46 -10.81
CA GLU A 154 7.19 -8.98 -11.77
C GLU A 154 7.00 -10.51 -11.62
N ARG A 155 8.09 -11.25 -11.37
CA ARG A 155 7.99 -12.70 -11.07
C ARG A 155 7.23 -12.97 -9.78
N VAL A 156 7.48 -12.19 -8.74
CA VAL A 156 6.71 -12.28 -7.48
C VAL A 156 5.24 -11.98 -7.74
N ARG A 157 4.94 -10.89 -8.47
CA ARG A 157 3.58 -10.49 -8.79
C ARG A 157 2.82 -11.59 -9.52
N ARG A 158 3.41 -12.18 -10.56
CA ARG A 158 2.83 -13.30 -11.31
C ARG A 158 2.56 -14.49 -10.39
N ARG A 159 3.55 -14.86 -9.56
CA ARG A 159 3.37 -15.97 -8.62
C ARG A 159 2.23 -15.73 -7.62
N LEU A 160 2.04 -14.50 -7.14
CA LEU A 160 0.88 -14.16 -6.30
C LEU A 160 -0.46 -14.35 -7.03
N VAL A 161 -0.54 -14.04 -8.34
CA VAL A 161 -1.74 -14.36 -9.16
C VAL A 161 -1.94 -15.85 -9.24
N ASP A 162 -0.90 -16.60 -9.62
CA ASP A 162 -0.98 -18.05 -9.85
C ASP A 162 -1.43 -18.81 -8.60
N LEU A 163 -1.05 -18.31 -7.42
CA LEU A 163 -1.45 -18.85 -6.12
C LEU A 163 -2.88 -18.48 -5.72
N GLY A 164 -3.55 -17.58 -6.44
CA GLY A 164 -4.84 -17.02 -6.03
C GLY A 164 -4.75 -16.15 -4.77
N TRP A 165 -3.58 -15.57 -4.49
CA TRP A 165 -3.34 -14.74 -3.29
C TRP A 165 -3.72 -13.27 -3.49
N VAL A 166 -4.60 -12.98 -4.45
CA VAL A 166 -4.98 -11.62 -4.82
C VAL A 166 -6.49 -11.48 -4.82
N SER A 167 -6.97 -10.56 -4.00
CA SER A 167 -8.38 -10.14 -4.00
C SER A 167 -8.50 -8.69 -4.50
N PRO A 168 -9.63 -8.33 -5.13
CA PRO A 168 -9.88 -6.94 -5.49
C PRO A 168 -9.99 -6.04 -4.25
N THR A 169 -9.69 -4.76 -4.41
CA THR A 169 -9.84 -3.77 -3.32
C THR A 169 -11.31 -3.45 -3.02
N GLY A 170 -12.22 -3.60 -3.99
CA GLY A 170 -13.62 -3.17 -3.85
C GLY A 170 -13.81 -1.65 -3.77
N LEU A 171 -12.74 -0.89 -4.07
CA LEU A 171 -12.67 0.57 -4.19
C LEU A 171 -12.15 0.91 -5.56
#